data_AF-A0A963WJP7-F1
#
_entry.id   AF-A0A963WJP7-F1
#
_cell.length_a   1.000
_cell.length_b   1.000
_cell.length_c   1.000
_cell.angle_alpha   90.00
_cell.angle_beta   90.00
_cell.angle_gamma   90.00
#
_symmetry.space_group_name_H-M   'P 1'
#
loop_
_entity.id
_entity.type
_entity.pdbx_description
1 polymer ?
#
loop_
_entity_poly.entity_id
_entity_poly.type
_entity_poly.pdbx_seq_one_letter_code
_entity_poly.pdbx_strand_id
1 'polypeptide(L)' 'MTTRNTQTCNHCRHWQALVDIVDGTEIGLCRCLPPPYEGWPRTYPDDWCGEYAQKLAFG' A
#
# COMPACT_ATOMS: atom_id res chain seq x y z
N MET A 1 -24.44 0.19 11.31
CA MET A 1 -22.99 0.36 11.56
C MET A 1 -22.26 -0.28 10.40
N THR A 2 -21.84 0.49 9.40
CA THR A 2 -21.03 -0.02 8.28
C THR A 2 -19.61 -0.20 8.77
N THR A 3 -19.17 -1.45 8.95
CA THR A 3 -17.76 -1.80 9.13
C THR A 3 -16.97 -1.15 8.01
N ARG A 4 -16.14 -0.14 8.32
CA ARG A 4 -15.18 0.39 7.34
C ARG A 4 -14.33 -0.81 6.95
N ASN A 5 -14.40 -1.20 5.68
CA ASN A 5 -13.55 -2.27 5.16
C ASN A 5 -12.10 -1.80 5.36
N THR A 6 -11.39 -2.32 6.35
CA THR A 6 -10.00 -1.93 6.68
C THR A 6 -8.99 -2.47 5.66
N GLN A 7 -9.45 -2.73 4.44
CA GLN A 7 -8.71 -3.38 3.36
C GLN A 7 -8.00 -2.34 2.49
N THR A 8 -7.17 -1.51 3.12
CA THR A 8 -6.41 -0.45 2.44
C THR A 8 -4.94 -0.84 2.28
N CYS A 9 -4.24 -0.16 1.35
CA CYS A 9 -2.84 -0.40 1.02
C CYS A 9 -1.93 -0.40 2.26
N ASN A 10 -2.06 0.57 3.16
CA ASN A 10 -1.23 0.65 4.38
C ASN A 10 -1.32 -0.60 5.30
N HIS A 11 -2.43 -1.34 5.25
CA HIS A 11 -2.67 -2.57 6.00
C HIS A 11 -2.39 -3.84 5.18
N CYS A 12 -2.04 -3.72 3.90
CA CYS A 12 -1.74 -4.83 3.00
C CYS A 12 -0.27 -5.26 3.11
N ARG A 13 0.01 -6.57 3.20
CA ARG A 13 1.37 -7.13 3.24
C ARG A 13 2.16 -6.92 1.96
N HIS A 14 1.48 -6.62 0.86
CA HIS A 14 2.11 -6.38 -0.43
C HIS A 14 2.54 -4.93 -0.59
N TRP A 15 2.11 -4.01 0.27
CA TRP A 15 2.42 -2.60 0.16
C TRP A 15 3.52 -2.19 1.12
N GLN A 16 4.43 -1.35 0.64
CA GLN A 16 5.49 -0.74 1.44
C GLN A 16 5.53 0.75 1.20
N ALA A 17 5.56 1.49 2.30
CA ALA A 17 5.81 2.92 2.31
C ALA A 17 7.16 3.24 1.69
N LEU A 18 7.19 4.28 0.87
CA LEU A 18 8.42 4.95 0.46
C LEU A 18 8.72 6.07 1.47
N VAL A 19 9.98 6.50 1.52
CA VAL A 19 10.39 7.69 2.30
C VAL A 19 9.87 9.00 1.66
N ASP A 20 9.27 8.89 0.47
CA ASP A 20 8.77 10.01 -0.32
C ASP A 20 7.37 10.44 0.13
N ILE A 21 7.11 11.75 0.11
CA ILE A 21 5.85 12.38 0.48
C ILE A 21 5.41 13.26 -0.68
N VAL A 22 4.22 13.01 -1.23
CA VAL A 22 3.62 13.82 -2.29
C VAL A 22 2.44 14.57 -1.70
N ASP A 23 2.46 15.90 -1.80
CA ASP A 23 1.41 16.79 -1.28
C ASP A 23 1.07 16.54 0.21
N GLY A 24 2.08 16.25 1.02
CA GLY A 24 1.92 15.97 2.45
C GLY A 24 1.37 14.58 2.78
N THR A 25 1.19 13.72 1.76
CA THR A 25 0.70 12.34 1.93
C THR A 25 1.81 11.34 1.64
N GLU A 26 1.95 10.33 2.50
CA GLU A 26 2.84 9.19 2.29
C GLU A 26 2.43 8.44 1.02
N ILE A 27 3.42 8.07 0.21
CA ILE A 27 3.20 7.19 -0.95
C ILE A 27 3.96 5.89 -0.76
N GLY A 28 3.47 4.82 -1.36
CA GLY A 28 4.13 3.53 -1.32
C GLY A 28 4.06 2.79 -2.64
N LEU A 29 4.68 1.61 -2.66
CA LEU A 29 4.65 0.69 -3.79
C LEU A 29 3.87 -0.56 -3.40
N CYS A 30 3.00 -1.01 -4.31
CA CYS A 30 2.36 -2.31 -4.20
C CYS A 30 3.23 -3.39 -4.87
N ARG A 31 3.38 -4.55 -4.23
CA ARG A 31 4.25 -5.67 -4.62
C ARG A 31 5.70 -5.24 -4.81
N CYS A 32 6.40 -4.96 -3.71
CA CYS A 32 7.75 -4.38 -3.55
C CYS A 32 8.95 -5.03 -4.28
N LEU A 33 8.70 -5.81 -5.32
CA LEU A 33 9.71 -6.30 -6.26
C LEU A 33 9.42 -5.73 -7.65
N PRO A 34 9.37 -4.39 -7.82
CA PRO A 34 9.23 -3.82 -9.15
C PRO A 34 10.47 -4.21 -9.97
N PRO A 35 10.31 -4.59 -11.24
CA PRO A 35 11.45 -4.70 -12.14
C PRO A 35 12.12 -3.32 -12.28
N PRO A 36 13.41 -3.25 -12.67
CA PRO A 36 14.20 -2.02 -12.65
C PRO A 36 13.77 -0.91 -13.63
N TYR A 37 12.62 -1.05 -14.29
CA TYR A 37 12.12 -0.02 -15.21
C TYR A 37 11.38 1.10 -14.47
N GLU A 38 11.54 2.33 -14.96
CA GLU A 38 10.74 3.47 -14.51
C GLU A 38 9.24 3.23 -14.78
N GLY A 39 8.38 3.62 -13.82
CA GLY A 39 6.92 3.63 -14.02
C GLY A 39 6.11 2.65 -13.17
N TRP A 40 6.68 2.04 -12.12
CA TRP A 40 5.87 1.27 -11.18
C TRP A 40 4.86 2.18 -10.46
N PRO A 41 3.57 1.79 -10.38
CA PRO A 41 2.55 2.66 -9.80
C PRO A 41 2.83 2.90 -8.32
N ARG A 42 2.93 4.19 -7.98
CA ARG A 42 2.87 4.68 -6.60
C ARG A 42 1.40 4.69 -6.18
N THR A 43 1.11 4.20 -4.98
CA THR A 43 -0.26 4.18 -4.44
C THR A 43 -0.29 4.87 -3.09
N TYR A 44 -1.44 5.46 -2.76
CA TYR A 44 -1.71 6.08 -1.48
C TYR A 44 -2.05 5.03 -0.41
N PRO A 45 -1.91 5.36 0.89
CA PRO A 45 -2.16 4.43 1.98
C PRO A 45 -3.62 3.95 2.05
N ASP A 46 -4.57 4.76 1.58
CA ASP A 46 -6.01 4.52 1.57
C ASP A 46 -6.51 3.85 0.28
N ASP A 47 -5.64 3.65 -0.72
CA ASP A 47 -5.99 2.93 -1.94
C ASP A 47 -6.35 1.45 -1.66
N TRP A 48 -7.10 0.87 -2.60
CA TRP A 48 -7.43 -0.56 -2.61
C TRP A 48 -7.55 -1.09 -4.03
N CYS A 49 -6.86 -2.20 -4.32
CA CYS A 49 -6.81 -2.82 -5.64
C CYS A 49 -7.62 -4.14 -5.75
N GLY A 50 -8.36 -4.55 -4.72
CA GLY A 50 -9.06 -5.84 -4.67
C GLY A 50 -8.21 -7.02 -4.20
N GLU A 51 -6.88 -6.94 -4.32
CA GLU A 51 -5.91 -8.00 -3.96
C GLU A 51 -5.38 -7.86 -2.52
N TYR A 52 -6.21 -7.41 -1.58
CA TYR A 52 -5.79 -7.17 -0.21
C TYR A 52 -5.36 -8.47 0.48
N ALA A 53 -4.20 -8.44 1.13
CA ALA A 53 -3.76 -9.52 2.01
C ALA A 53 -3.22 -8.90 3.31
N GLN A 54 -3.78 -9.28 4.44
CA GLN A 54 -3.45 -8.70 5.74
C GLN A 54 -1.97 -8.91 6.09
N LYS A 55 -1.31 -7.87 6.63
CA LYS A 55 0.00 -7.99 7.27
C LYS A 55 -0.10 -8.99 8.42
N LEU A 56 0.78 -10.00 8.45
CA LEU A 56 0.86 -10.90 9.59
C LEU A 56 1.34 -10.08 10.79
N ALA A 57 0.52 -10.03 11.85
CA ALA A 57 0.97 -9.50 13.12
C ALA A 57 2.03 -10.46 13.66
N PHE A 58 3.30 -10.07 13.61
CA PHE A 58 4.30 -10.74 14.44
C PHE A 58 3.97 -10.37 15.89
N GLY A 59 3.50 -11.36 16.65
CA GLY A 59 3.22 -11.25 18.08
C GLY A 59 4.48 -11.18 18.91
#